data_AF-A0A7C5RPW9-F1
#
_entry.id   AF-A0A7C5RPW9-F1
#
_cell.length_a   1.000
_cell.length_b   1.000
_cell.length_c   1.000
_cell.angle_alpha   90.00
_cell.angle_beta   90.00
_cell.angle_gamma   90.00
#
_symmetry.space_group_name_H-M   'P 1'
#
loop_
_entity.id
_entity.type
_entity.pdbx_description
1 polymer ?
#
loop_
_entity_poly.entity_id
_entity_poly.type
_entity_poly.pdbx_seq_one_letter_code
_entity_poly.pdbx_strand_id
1 'polypeptide(L)' 'MDLQDVVEILRRNNNKMMESALLEALNTRGRVTSAKELRDALIVLEVRGVVRIHSLDEERRLIMLLE' A
#
# COMPACT_ATOMS: atom_id res chain seq x y z
N MET A 1 8.23 -8.66 4.15
CA MET A 1 7.73 -7.27 4.32
C MET A 1 6.69 -7.25 5.45
N ASP A 2 6.79 -6.32 6.41
CA ASP A 2 5.79 -6.21 7.48
C ASP A 2 4.54 -5.50 6.98
N LEU A 3 3.39 -6.16 7.13
CA LEU A 3 2.08 -5.59 6.78
C LEU A 3 1.76 -4.36 7.65
N GLN A 4 2.32 -4.27 8.85
CA GLN A 4 2.14 -3.13 9.76
C GLN A 4 2.79 -1.85 9.22
N ASP A 5 3.93 -1.94 8.51
CA ASP A 5 4.57 -0.75 7.93
C ASP A 5 3.71 -0.13 6.83
N VAL A 6 3.04 -0.97 6.01
CA VAL A 6 2.09 -0.49 4.98
C VAL A 6 0.95 0.29 5.62
N VAL A 7 0.36 -0.28 6.68
CA VAL A 7 -0.74 0.36 7.41
C VAL A 7 -0.27 1.64 8.09
N GLU A 8 0.93 1.67 8.67
CA GLU A 8 1.47 2.86 9.32
C GLU A 8 1.73 3.99 8.31
N ILE A 9 2.28 3.68 7.13
CA ILE A 9 2.49 4.65 6.06
C ILE A 9 1.14 5.18 5.55
N LEU A 10 0.16 4.30 5.33
CA LEU A 10 -1.19 4.71 4.92
C LEU A 10 -1.84 5.61 5.98
N ARG A 11 -1.74 5.26 7.27
CA ARG A 11 -2.25 6.10 8.37
C ARG A 11 -1.62 7.49 8.38
N ARG A 12 -0.30 7.58 8.22
CA ARG A 12 0.41 8.86 8.16
C ARG A 12 0.02 9.69 6.93
N ASN A 13 -0.43 9.05 5.85
CA ASN A 13 -0.82 9.69 4.60
C ASN A 13 -2.35 9.79 4.44
N ASN A 14 -3.09 10.20 5.49
CA ASN A 14 -4.55 10.38 5.45
C ASN A 14 -5.35 9.13 5.06
N ASN A 15 -4.89 7.94 5.45
CA ASN A 15 -5.55 6.66 5.17
C ASN A 15 -5.72 6.38 3.66
N LYS A 16 -5.00 7.08 2.77
CA LYS A 16 -5.07 6.83 1.32
C LYS A 16 -3.77 7.20 0.61
N MET A 17 -3.30 6.33 -0.26
CA MET A 17 -2.05 6.56 -0.98
C MET A 17 -2.05 5.81 -2.31
N MET A 18 -1.38 6.35 -3.33
CA MET A 18 -1.18 5.62 -4.58
C MET A 18 -0.18 4.47 -4.39
N GLU A 19 -0.32 3.38 -5.17
CA GLU A 19 0.58 2.22 -5.12
C GLU A 19 2.04 2.64 -5.33
N SER A 20 2.27 3.51 -6.31
CA SER A 20 3.60 4.07 -6.61
C SER A 20 4.14 4.86 -5.41
N ALA A 21 3.32 5.73 -4.83
CA ALA A 21 3.74 6.56 -3.69
C ALA A 21 4.01 5.71 -2.43
N LEU A 22 3.21 4.66 -2.21
CA LEU A 22 3.40 3.68 -1.12
C LEU A 22 4.71 2.91 -1.31
N LEU A 23 5.01 2.50 -2.55
CA LEU A 23 6.26 1.83 -2.92
C LEU A 23 7.48 2.75 -2.67
N GLU A 24 7.38 4.00 -3.09
CA GLU A 24 8.42 5.01 -2.86
C GLU A 24 8.63 5.28 -1.36
N ALA A 25 7.56 5.38 -0.58
CA ALA A 25 7.64 5.59 0.86
C ALA A 25 8.30 4.39 1.59
N LEU A 26 8.00 3.16 1.17
CA LEU A 26 8.63 1.95 1.70
C LEU A 26 10.12 1.91 1.37
N ASN A 27 10.49 2.21 0.12
CA ASN A 27 11.89 2.31 -0.29
C ASN A 27 12.63 3.42 0.47
N THR A 28 11.98 4.56 0.72
CA THR A 28 12.56 5.69 1.47
C THR A 28 12.81 5.33 2.94
N ARG A 29 11.99 4.43 3.52
CA ARG A 29 12.24 3.86 4.86
C ARG A 29 13.36 2.82 4.90
N GLY A 30 14.06 2.59 3.79
CA GLY A 30 15.13 1.58 3.68
C GLY A 30 14.59 0.15 3.58
N ARG A 31 13.28 -0.03 3.40
CA ARG A 31 12.70 -1.33 3.03
C ARG A 31 12.64 -1.41 1.52
N VAL A 32 13.68 -2.00 0.93
CA VAL A 32 13.70 -2.29 -0.51
C VAL A 32 12.62 -3.34 -0.80
N THR A 33 11.46 -2.86 -1.24
CA THR A 33 10.30 -3.67 -1.58
C THR A 33 10.07 -3.58 -3.08
N SER A 34 9.89 -4.73 -3.73
CA SER A 34 9.49 -4.77 -5.14
C SER A 34 8.00 -4.48 -5.29
N ALA A 35 7.58 -3.90 -6.42
CA ALA A 35 6.16 -3.67 -6.74
C ALA A 35 5.32 -4.98 -6.69
N LYS A 36 5.94 -6.13 -6.94
CA LYS A 36 5.29 -7.44 -6.78
C LYS A 36 5.02 -7.76 -5.31
N GLU A 37 6.00 -7.60 -4.44
CA GLU A 37 5.87 -7.83 -2.99
C GLU A 37 4.85 -6.88 -2.36
N LEU A 38 4.87 -5.61 -2.77
CA LEU A 38 3.88 -4.63 -2.34
C LEU A 38 2.46 -5.06 -2.72
N ARG A 39 2.27 -5.49 -3.97
CA ARG A 39 0.97 -5.98 -4.44
C ARG A 39 0.50 -7.21 -3.69
N ASP A 40 1.39 -8.17 -3.43
CA ASP A 40 1.06 -9.36 -2.64
C ASP A 40 0.60 -8.99 -1.22
N ALA A 41 1.34 -8.09 -0.56
CA ALA A 41 0.98 -7.56 0.75
C ALA A 41 -0.37 -6.80 0.75
N LEU A 42 -0.63 -5.99 -0.28
CA LEU A 42 -1.87 -5.25 -0.45
C LEU A 42 -3.06 -6.18 -0.67
N ILE A 43 -2.90 -7.25 -1.46
CA ILE A 43 -3.94 -8.28 -1.66
C ILE A 43 -4.26 -8.95 -0.31
N VAL A 44 -3.25 -9.32 0.47
CA VAL A 44 -3.46 -9.91 1.79
C VAL A 44 -4.20 -8.95 2.72
N LEU A 45 -3.86 -7.66 2.72
CA LEU A 45 -4.56 -6.65 3.51
C LEU A 45 -5.99 -6.43 3.03
N GLU A 46 -6.25 -6.49 1.73
CA GLU A 46 -7.59 -6.35 1.15
C GLU A 46 -8.48 -7.54 1.50
N VAL A 47 -7.96 -8.77 1.41
CA VAL A 47 -8.67 -9.98 1.84
C VAL A 47 -9.00 -9.94 3.33
N ARG A 48 -8.13 -9.33 4.15
CA ARG A 48 -8.38 -9.10 5.57
C ARG A 48 -9.35 -7.94 5.85
N GLY A 49 -9.78 -7.21 4.82
CA GLY A 49 -10.67 -6.05 4.95
C GLY A 49 -10.00 -4.81 5.56
N VAL A 50 -8.66 -4.75 5.57
CA VAL A 50 -7.88 -3.65 6.17
C VAL A 50 -7.63 -2.53 5.16
N VAL A 51 -7.51 -2.85 3.88
CA VAL A 51 -7.36 -1.86 2.81
C VAL A 51 -8.32 -2.14 1.67
N ARG A 52 -8.54 -1.15 0.83
CA ARG A 52 -9.30 -1.24 -0.41
C ARG A 52 -8.46 -0.69 -1.55
N ILE A 53 -8.28 -1.49 -2.59
CA ILE A 53 -7.50 -1.11 -3.76
C ILE A 53 -8.48 -0.66 -4.85
N HIS A 54 -8.44 0.62 -5.20
CA HIS A 54 -9.16 1.19 -6.32
C HIS A 54 -8.23 1.35 -7.51
N SER A 55 -8.48 0.63 -8.60
CA SER A 55 -7.80 0.89 -9.86
C SER A 55 -8.48 2.07 -10.54
N LEU A 56 -7.74 3.17 -10.72
CA LEU A 56 -8.22 4.39 -11.37
C LEU A 56 -7.91 4.34 -12.88
N ASP A 57 -6.73 3.86 -13.25
CA ASP A 57 -6.27 3.70 -14.64
C ASP A 57 -5.37 2.45 -14.76
N GLU A 58 -4.98 2.08 -15.99
CA GLU A 58 -4.06 0.96 -16.28
C GLU A 58 -2.75 1.02 -15.47
N GLU A 59 -2.31 2.22 -15.10
CA GLU A 59 -1.07 2.47 -14.36
C GLU A 59 -1.28 3.02 -12.94
N ARG A 60 -2.53 3.38 -12.57
CA ARG A 60 -2.81 4.10 -11.31
C ARG A 60 -3.74 3.31 -10.42
N ARG A 61 -3.21 2.89 -9.27
CA ARG A 61 -3.95 2.21 -8.21
C ARG A 61 -3.91 3.05 -6.95
N LEU A 62 -5.07 3.35 -6.40
CA LEU A 62 -5.26 4.04 -5.14
C LEU A 62 -5.54 3.01 -4.05
N ILE A 63 -4.71 3.00 -3.03
CA ILE A 63 -4.92 2.20 -1.83
C ILE A 63 -5.57 3.09 -0.79
N MET A 64 -6.67 2.62 -0.20
CA MET A 64 -7.34 3.27 0.92
C MET A 64 -7.31 2.32 2.11
N LEU A 65 -6.91 2.80 3.26
CA LEU A 65 -7.02 2.08 4.52
C LEU A 65 -8.49 2.12 4.95
N LEU A 66 -9.06 0.93 5.14
CA LEU A 66 -10.37 0.74 5.77
C LEU A 66 -10.08 0.61 7.28
N GLU A 67 -10.59 1.56 8.05
CA GLU A 67 -10.47 1.58 9.52
C GLU A 67 -11.72 1.00 10.17
#